data_AF-A0A7C0YK00-F1
#
_entry.id   AF-A0A7C0YK00-F1
#
_cell.length_a   1.000
_cell.length_b   1.000
_cell.length_c   1.000
_cell.angle_alpha   90.00
_cell.angle_beta   90.00
_cell.angle_gamma   90.00
#
_symmetry.space_group_name_H-M   'P 1'
#
loop_
_entity.id
_entity.type
_entity.pdbx_description
1 polymer ?
#
loop_
_entity_poly.entity_id
_entity_poly.type
_entity_poly.pdbx_seq_one_letter_code
_entity_poly.pdbx_strand_id
1 'polypeptide(L)'
;MKLKDYLRGLLTDEELKLVPSSYDIIGSRQKAVVIIELPENLGDKRLLVAKALMKIHKNVKSVLVKKSARKGIYRLRELEVILGEKDTEVIHVEYGYRLKLDPTKVYFSPRESTERQRIARQVREGEVVMVMFAGVGPYAFAILRAQPLVKKII
;
A
#
# COMPACT_ATOMS: atom_id res chain seq x y z
N MET A 1 17.04 -6.58 7.35
CA MET A 1 17.85 -6.79 6.14
C MET A 1 17.13 -6.16 4.95
N LYS A 2 17.82 -5.38 4.10
CA LYS A 2 17.18 -4.64 3.00
C LYS A 2 16.94 -5.57 1.81
N LEU A 3 15.99 -5.21 0.94
CA LEU A 3 15.67 -6.00 -0.26
C LEU A 3 16.89 -6.23 -1.16
N LYS A 4 17.69 -5.19 -1.39
CA LYS A 4 18.90 -5.31 -2.23
C LYS A 4 19.95 -6.25 -1.63
N ASP A 5 20.03 -6.35 -0.30
CA ASP A 5 20.97 -7.28 0.36
C ASP A 5 20.61 -8.74 0.03
N TYR A 6 19.31 -9.07 -0.06
CA TYR A 6 18.84 -10.40 -0.46
C TYR A 6 19.08 -10.73 -1.93
N LEU A 7 19.22 -9.70 -2.76
CA LEU A 7 19.36 -9.84 -4.21
C LEU A 7 20.83 -9.79 -4.66
N ARG A 8 21.77 -9.43 -3.77
CA ARG A 8 23.21 -9.52 -4.07
C ARG A 8 23.59 -10.96 -4.39
N GLY A 9 24.35 -11.14 -5.47
CA GLY A 9 24.72 -12.46 -5.98
C GLY A 9 23.63 -13.17 -6.80
N LEU A 10 22.37 -12.68 -6.77
CA LEU A 10 21.28 -13.15 -7.64
C LEU A 10 21.07 -12.20 -8.84
N LEU A 11 21.36 -10.92 -8.65
CA LEU A 11 21.29 -9.87 -9.68
C LEU A 11 22.68 -9.25 -9.88
N THR A 12 22.95 -8.80 -11.10
CA THR A 12 24.14 -7.98 -11.39
C THR A 12 24.02 -6.60 -10.75
N ASP A 13 25.13 -5.87 -10.65
CA ASP A 13 25.12 -4.52 -10.06
C ASP A 13 24.24 -3.53 -10.85
N GLU A 14 24.22 -3.63 -12.18
CA GLU A 14 23.34 -2.81 -13.02
C GLU A 14 21.86 -3.14 -12.79
N GLU A 15 21.52 -4.42 -12.62
CA GLU A 15 20.15 -4.83 -12.32
C GLU A 15 19.71 -4.45 -10.90
N LEU A 16 20.63 -4.48 -9.94
CA LEU A 16 20.37 -4.01 -8.58
C LEU A 16 20.06 -2.51 -8.55
N LYS A 17 20.60 -1.72 -9.48
CA LYS A 17 20.23 -0.29 -9.61
C LYS A 17 18.78 -0.13 -10.06
N LEU A 18 18.26 -1.04 -10.90
CA LEU A 18 16.87 -1.03 -11.37
C LEU A 18 15.84 -1.39 -10.28
N VAL A 19 16.25 -2.10 -9.23
CA VAL A 19 15.36 -2.43 -8.10
C VAL A 19 15.18 -1.20 -7.21
N PRO A 20 13.95 -0.72 -6.96
CA PRO A 20 13.74 0.43 -6.10
C PRO A 20 14.03 0.10 -4.64
N SER A 21 14.48 1.10 -3.89
CA SER A 21 14.75 0.96 -2.46
C SER A 21 13.47 0.97 -1.60
N SER A 22 12.34 1.42 -2.14
CA SER A 22 11.06 1.49 -1.44
C SER A 22 9.94 0.81 -2.23
N TYR A 23 8.97 0.30 -1.51
CA TYR A 23 7.74 -0.33 -2.01
C TYR A 23 6.66 -0.14 -0.96
N ASP A 24 5.41 -0.28 -1.38
CA ASP A 24 4.26 -0.09 -0.51
C ASP A 24 3.80 -1.46 0.01
N ILE A 25 3.54 -1.57 1.32
CA ILE A 25 2.93 -2.76 1.92
C ILE A 25 1.55 -2.38 2.39
N ILE A 26 0.53 -3.12 1.92
CA ILE A 26 -0.86 -2.90 2.29
C ILE A 26 -1.41 -4.20 2.86
N GLY A 27 -1.79 -4.18 4.14
CA GLY A 27 -2.53 -5.25 4.77
C GLY A 27 -2.30 -5.27 6.27
N SER A 28 -2.35 -6.47 6.85
CA SER A 28 -2.14 -6.74 8.27
C SER A 28 -1.08 -7.82 8.46
N ARG A 29 -0.86 -8.22 9.72
CA ARG A 29 -0.01 -9.36 10.06
C ARG A 29 -0.53 -10.70 9.49
N GLN A 30 -1.82 -10.79 9.15
CA GLN A 30 -2.42 -12.03 8.63
C GLN A 30 -2.27 -12.14 7.11
N LYS A 31 -2.60 -11.06 6.39
CA LYS A 31 -2.56 -10.99 4.92
C LYS A 31 -2.14 -9.59 4.50
N ALA A 32 -1.12 -9.50 3.66
CA ALA A 32 -0.69 -8.26 3.04
C ALA A 32 -0.31 -8.48 1.57
N VAL A 33 -0.27 -7.38 0.83
CA VAL A 33 0.25 -7.33 -0.52
C VAL A 33 1.34 -6.26 -0.61
N VAL A 34 2.32 -6.50 -1.46
CA VAL A 34 3.36 -5.51 -1.81
C VAL A 34 3.06 -4.91 -3.16
N ILE A 35 3.19 -3.60 -3.30
CA ILE A 35 3.16 -2.92 -4.58
C ILE A 35 4.53 -2.28 -4.82
N ILE A 36 5.18 -2.68 -5.91
CA ILE A 36 6.52 -2.22 -6.29
C ILE A 36 6.52 -1.71 -7.73
N GLU A 37 7.47 -0.84 -8.04
CA GLU A 37 7.73 -0.41 -9.42
C GLU A 37 8.96 -1.15 -9.91
N LEU A 38 8.82 -1.92 -10.98
CA LEU A 38 9.92 -2.66 -11.57
C LEU A 38 9.91 -2.44 -13.08
N PRO A 39 11.03 -2.03 -13.70
CA PRO A 39 11.07 -1.77 -15.13
C PRO A 39 11.00 -3.08 -15.95
N GLU A 40 10.55 -2.98 -17.20
CA GLU A 40 10.32 -4.15 -18.08
C GLU A 40 11.59 -4.85 -18.49
N ASN A 41 12.67 -4.10 -18.65
CA ASN A 41 14.00 -4.64 -18.95
C ASN A 41 14.59 -5.53 -17.84
N LEU A 42 13.97 -5.60 -16.65
CA LEU A 42 14.35 -6.57 -15.62
C LEU A 42 13.84 -7.99 -15.95
N GLY A 43 12.90 -8.13 -16.89
CA GLY A 43 12.42 -9.42 -17.40
C GLY A 43 12.00 -10.41 -16.30
N ASP A 44 12.43 -11.66 -16.46
CA ASP A 44 12.11 -12.76 -15.53
C ASP A 44 12.71 -12.55 -14.12
N LYS A 45 13.71 -11.68 -13.98
CA LYS A 45 14.32 -11.36 -12.67
C LYS A 45 13.36 -10.58 -11.76
N ARG A 46 12.27 -10.02 -12.30
CA ARG A 46 11.14 -9.51 -11.50
C ARG A 46 10.60 -10.56 -10.53
N LEU A 47 10.58 -11.83 -10.93
CA LEU A 47 10.16 -12.94 -10.07
C LEU A 47 11.12 -13.17 -8.91
N LEU A 48 12.42 -12.97 -9.09
CA LEU A 48 13.41 -13.04 -8.01
C LEU A 48 13.18 -11.94 -6.97
N VAL A 49 12.89 -10.72 -7.42
CA VAL A 49 12.53 -9.60 -6.53
C VAL A 49 11.27 -9.92 -5.73
N ALA A 50 10.23 -10.44 -6.38
CA ALA A 50 8.99 -10.82 -5.72
C ALA A 50 9.20 -11.94 -4.68
N LYS A 51 9.98 -12.98 -5.02
CA LYS A 51 10.37 -14.04 -4.08
C LYS A 51 11.12 -13.50 -2.87
N ALA A 52 12.06 -12.55 -3.08
CA ALA A 52 12.79 -11.92 -1.99
C ALA A 52 11.87 -11.11 -1.07
N LEU A 53 10.91 -10.35 -1.63
CA LEU A 53 9.92 -9.60 -0.86
C LEU A 53 9.06 -10.50 0.04
N MET A 54 8.56 -11.62 -0.48
CA MET A 54 7.79 -12.59 0.32
C MET A 54 8.66 -13.33 1.35
N LYS A 55 9.96 -13.51 1.10
CA LYS A 55 10.89 -14.05 2.09
C LYS A 55 11.12 -13.07 3.24
N ILE A 56 11.22 -11.77 2.96
CA ILE A 56 11.42 -10.70 3.96
C ILE A 56 10.13 -10.49 4.77
N HIS A 57 8.99 -10.42 4.10
CA HIS A 57 7.70 -10.13 4.71
C HIS A 57 6.79 -11.35 4.68
N LYS A 58 6.81 -12.16 5.75
CA LYS A 58 6.11 -13.46 5.81
C LYS A 58 4.58 -13.35 5.69
N ASN A 59 4.02 -12.20 6.01
CA ASN A 59 2.59 -11.91 5.89
C ASN A 59 2.17 -11.53 4.46
N VAL A 60 3.12 -11.27 3.55
CA VAL A 60 2.81 -10.90 2.17
C VAL A 60 2.40 -12.16 1.39
N LYS A 61 1.18 -12.11 0.84
CA LYS A 61 0.58 -13.18 0.04
C LYS A 61 0.67 -12.93 -1.46
N SER A 62 0.82 -11.67 -1.87
CA SER A 62 0.98 -11.30 -3.28
C SER A 62 1.90 -10.09 -3.46
N VAL A 63 2.68 -10.10 -4.54
CA VAL A 63 3.52 -8.98 -4.98
C VAL A 63 3.01 -8.49 -6.32
N LEU A 64 2.67 -7.20 -6.39
CA LEU A 64 2.13 -6.54 -7.56
C LEU A 64 3.12 -5.52 -8.11
N VAL A 65 3.11 -5.35 -9.43
CA VAL A 65 3.86 -4.31 -10.13
C VAL A 65 2.97 -3.24 -10.73
N LYS A 66 3.41 -1.99 -10.62
CA LYS A 66 2.79 -0.83 -11.29
C LYS A 66 3.04 -0.92 -12.80
N LYS A 67 1.98 -0.89 -13.61
CA LYS A 67 2.06 -0.93 -15.08
C LYS A 67 1.78 0.38 -15.78
N SER A 68 1.02 1.26 -15.15
CA SER A 68 0.66 2.53 -15.75
C SER A 68 0.66 3.67 -14.75
N ALA A 69 0.60 4.92 -15.23
CA ALA A 69 0.26 6.07 -14.39
C ALA A 69 -1.20 5.94 -13.88
N ARG A 70 -1.60 6.82 -12.96
CA ARG A 70 -3.01 6.87 -12.51
C ARG A 70 -3.88 7.38 -13.66
N LYS A 71 -4.99 6.71 -13.93
CA LYS A 71 -5.93 7.05 -15.01
C LYS A 71 -7.38 7.01 -14.52
N GLY A 72 -8.27 7.64 -15.28
CA GLY A 72 -9.72 7.62 -15.05
C GLY A 72 -10.16 8.41 -13.81
N ILE A 73 -11.48 8.49 -13.63
CA ILE A 73 -12.13 9.26 -12.55
C ILE A 73 -11.80 8.73 -11.15
N TYR A 74 -11.55 7.42 -11.04
CA TYR A 74 -11.18 6.75 -9.79
C TYR A 74 -9.67 6.77 -9.49
N ARG A 75 -8.86 7.40 -10.38
CA ARG A 75 -7.40 7.54 -10.25
C ARG A 75 -6.67 6.21 -10.00
N LEU A 76 -7.15 5.12 -10.59
CA LEU A 76 -6.55 3.79 -10.44
C LEU A 76 -5.31 3.65 -11.32
N ARG A 77 -4.36 2.81 -10.89
CA ARG A 77 -3.22 2.37 -11.72
C ARG A 77 -3.48 0.92 -12.11
N GLU A 78 -3.02 0.52 -13.28
CA GLU A 78 -2.96 -0.90 -13.64
C GLU A 78 -1.90 -1.58 -12.77
N LEU A 79 -2.30 -2.65 -12.08
CA LEU A 79 -1.46 -3.48 -11.23
C LEU A 79 -1.49 -4.91 -11.73
N GLU A 80 -0.33 -5.53 -11.87
CA GLU A 80 -0.20 -6.94 -12.26
C GLU A 80 0.41 -7.73 -11.10
N VAL A 81 -0.17 -8.88 -10.76
CA VAL A 81 0.42 -9.81 -9.78
C VAL A 81 1.61 -10.53 -10.44
N ILE A 82 2.82 -10.28 -9.94
CA ILE A 82 4.03 -11.00 -10.37
C ILE A 82 4.09 -12.39 -9.71
N LEU A 83 3.69 -12.46 -8.44
CA LEU A 83 3.78 -13.67 -7.62
C LEU A 83 2.74 -13.64 -6.51
N GLY A 84 2.14 -14.80 -6.22
CA GLY A 84 1.27 -15.00 -5.07
C GLY A 84 -0.19 -15.24 -5.43
N GLU A 85 -1.08 -14.99 -4.48
CA GLU A 85 -2.52 -15.18 -4.62
C GLU A 85 -3.12 -14.17 -5.62
N LYS A 86 -4.12 -14.61 -6.40
CA LYS A 86 -4.89 -13.70 -7.28
C LYS A 86 -5.84 -12.79 -6.50
N ASP A 87 -6.30 -13.23 -5.33
CA ASP A 87 -7.13 -12.41 -4.46
C ASP A 87 -6.28 -11.39 -3.69
N THR A 88 -6.36 -10.13 -4.13
CA THR A 88 -5.60 -9.01 -3.59
C THR A 88 -6.35 -8.21 -2.53
N GLU A 89 -7.57 -8.62 -2.15
CA GLU A 89 -8.32 -7.99 -1.08
C GLU A 89 -7.66 -8.23 0.28
N VAL A 90 -7.51 -7.17 1.07
CA VAL A 90 -6.84 -7.19 2.38
C VAL A 90 -7.58 -6.36 3.41
N ILE A 91 -7.34 -6.68 4.68
CA ILE A 91 -7.61 -5.77 5.80
C ILE A 91 -6.30 -5.04 6.11
N HIS A 92 -6.22 -3.77 5.75
CA HIS A 92 -5.12 -2.89 6.11
C HIS A 92 -5.29 -2.38 7.54
N VAL A 93 -4.23 -2.46 8.35
CA VAL A 93 -4.23 -1.96 9.73
C VAL A 93 -3.28 -0.78 9.82
N GLU A 94 -3.80 0.36 10.26
CA GLU A 94 -3.07 1.60 10.39
C GLU A 94 -3.55 2.36 11.64
N TYR A 95 -2.64 2.83 12.48
CA TYR A 95 -2.94 3.61 13.70
C TYR A 95 -4.09 3.06 14.58
N GLY A 96 -4.27 1.73 14.59
CA GLY A 96 -5.29 1.05 15.40
C GLY A 96 -6.67 0.91 14.75
N TYR A 97 -6.92 1.47 13.57
CA TYR A 97 -8.13 1.20 12.79
C TYR A 97 -7.85 0.21 11.64
N ARG A 98 -8.93 -0.32 11.06
CA ARG A 98 -8.91 -1.35 10.02
C ARG A 98 -9.66 -0.86 8.78
N LEU A 99 -9.09 -1.10 7.61
CA LEU A 99 -9.68 -0.75 6.31
C LEU A 99 -9.70 -2.00 5.44
N LYS A 100 -10.88 -2.41 5.00
CA LYS A 100 -11.03 -3.51 4.04
C LYS A 100 -10.94 -2.91 2.63
N LEU A 101 -9.96 -3.33 1.84
CA LEU A 101 -9.73 -2.78 0.51
C LEU A 101 -9.00 -3.75 -0.42
N ASP A 102 -9.18 -3.54 -1.72
CA ASP A 102 -8.43 -4.20 -2.78
C ASP A 102 -7.68 -3.12 -3.58
N PRO A 103 -6.33 -3.10 -3.54
CA PRO A 103 -5.57 -2.03 -4.17
C PRO A 103 -5.64 -2.02 -5.70
N THR A 104 -6.21 -3.07 -6.31
CA THR A 104 -6.50 -3.10 -7.75
C THR A 104 -7.81 -2.38 -8.11
N LYS A 105 -8.70 -2.17 -7.13
CA LYS A 105 -10.05 -1.61 -7.31
C LYS A 105 -10.23 -0.22 -6.71
N VAL A 106 -9.39 0.16 -5.75
CA VAL A 106 -9.49 1.47 -5.07
C VAL A 106 -8.13 2.16 -4.97
N TYR A 107 -8.15 3.49 -4.96
CA TYR A 107 -6.98 4.27 -4.59
C TYR A 107 -6.75 4.18 -3.08
N PHE A 108 -5.55 3.75 -2.68
CA PHE A 108 -5.08 3.81 -1.30
C PHE A 108 -3.56 3.97 -1.25
N SER A 109 -3.06 4.80 -0.34
CA SER A 109 -1.64 4.97 -0.09
C SER A 109 -1.33 4.85 1.42
N PRO A 110 -0.50 3.88 1.84
CA PRO A 110 -0.03 3.80 3.22
C PRO A 110 0.94 4.94 3.58
N ARG A 111 1.50 5.64 2.58
CA ARG A 111 2.44 6.77 2.79
C ARG A 111 1.77 8.01 3.36
N GLU A 112 0.47 8.16 3.14
CA GLU A 112 -0.33 9.28 3.62
C GLU A 112 -0.80 9.08 5.08
N SER A 113 -0.35 8.00 5.74
CA SER A 113 -0.80 7.61 7.08
C SER A 113 -0.48 8.66 8.16
N THR A 114 0.71 9.25 8.12
CA THR A 114 1.12 10.32 9.04
C THR A 114 0.29 11.58 8.83
N GLU A 115 -0.02 11.91 7.57
CA GLU A 115 -0.83 13.07 7.22
C GLU A 115 -2.28 12.91 7.67
N ARG A 116 -2.84 11.71 7.52
CA ARG A 116 -4.15 11.37 8.10
C ARG A 116 -4.19 11.62 9.60
N GLN A 117 -3.14 11.21 10.33
CA GLN A 117 -3.06 11.45 11.77
C GLN A 117 -2.89 12.94 12.10
N ARG A 118 -2.09 13.67 11.32
CA ARG A 118 -1.90 15.11 11.51
C ARG A 118 -3.23 15.85 11.41
N ILE A 119 -4.04 15.55 10.40
CA ILE A 119 -5.37 16.15 10.22
C ILE A 119 -6.35 15.65 11.29
N ALA A 120 -6.39 14.34 11.56
CA ALA A 120 -7.31 13.77 12.54
C ALA A 120 -7.16 14.38 13.94
N ARG A 121 -5.94 14.71 14.36
CA ARG A 121 -5.65 15.34 15.66
C ARG A 121 -6.06 16.81 15.76
N GLN A 122 -6.40 17.45 14.65
CA GLN A 122 -6.87 18.85 14.64
C GLN A 122 -8.40 18.94 14.82
N VAL A 123 -9.13 17.84 14.62
CA VAL A 123 -10.59 17.79 14.76
C VAL A 123 -10.97 17.92 16.23
N ARG A 124 -11.93 18.80 16.50
CA ARG A 124 -12.45 19.07 17.85
C ARG A 124 -13.75 18.33 18.11
N GLU A 125 -14.05 18.18 19.39
CA GLU A 125 -15.35 17.68 19.84
C GLU A 125 -16.50 18.51 19.24
N GLY A 126 -17.57 17.83 18.83
CA GLY A 126 -18.76 18.49 18.29
C GLY A 126 -18.65 18.96 16.83
N GLU A 127 -17.50 18.84 16.18
CA GLU A 127 -17.32 19.28 14.79
C GLU A 127 -18.08 18.40 13.79
N VAL A 128 -18.48 19.00 12.67
CA VAL A 128 -18.98 18.31 11.48
C VAL A 128 -17.90 18.41 10.41
N VAL A 129 -17.34 17.27 10.01
CA VAL A 129 -16.22 17.21 9.06
C VAL A 129 -16.69 16.58 7.75
N MET A 130 -16.41 17.23 6.62
CA MET A 130 -16.69 16.69 5.28
C MET A 130 -15.42 16.14 4.63
N VAL A 131 -15.44 14.88 4.17
CA VAL A 131 -14.36 14.22 3.45
C VAL A 131 -14.79 13.98 2.00
N MET A 132 -14.59 14.99 1.15
CA MET A 132 -15.09 15.01 -0.24
C MET A 132 -14.64 13.81 -1.10
N PHE A 133 -13.41 13.32 -0.91
CA PHE A 133 -12.83 12.22 -1.68
C PHE A 133 -12.44 11.06 -0.77
N ALA A 134 -13.42 10.53 -0.04
CA ALA A 134 -13.18 9.59 1.04
C ALA A 134 -12.56 8.26 0.59
N GLY A 135 -12.80 7.78 -0.65
CA GLY A 135 -12.36 6.45 -1.06
C GLY A 135 -12.86 5.37 -0.10
N VAL A 136 -11.96 4.55 0.45
CA VAL A 136 -12.29 3.58 1.52
C VAL A 136 -12.41 4.19 2.93
N GLY A 137 -12.50 5.51 3.02
CA GLY A 137 -12.68 6.28 4.25
C GLY A 137 -11.47 6.39 5.18
N PRO A 138 -10.19 6.35 4.74
CA PRO A 138 -9.08 6.27 5.66
C PRO A 138 -8.96 7.53 6.55
N TYR A 139 -9.34 8.71 6.04
CA TYR A 139 -9.45 9.94 6.84
C TYR A 139 -10.58 9.87 7.86
N ALA A 140 -11.76 9.38 7.47
CA ALA A 140 -12.90 9.26 8.37
C ALA A 140 -12.57 8.34 9.55
N PHE A 141 -11.97 7.18 9.29
CA PHE A 141 -11.54 6.25 10.34
C PHE A 141 -10.40 6.81 11.19
N ALA A 142 -9.46 7.56 10.59
CA ALA A 142 -8.43 8.24 11.37
C ALA A 142 -9.02 9.28 12.33
N ILE A 143 -9.99 10.09 11.86
CA ILE A 143 -10.69 11.09 12.68
C ILE A 143 -11.46 10.40 13.81
N LEU A 144 -12.31 9.40 13.50
CA LEU A 144 -13.06 8.67 14.53
C LEU A 144 -12.14 8.03 15.58
N ARG A 145 -10.95 7.57 15.16
CA ARG A 145 -9.98 6.98 16.07
C ARG A 145 -9.31 8.02 16.97
N ALA A 146 -9.05 9.23 16.47
CA ALA A 146 -8.37 10.29 17.21
C ALA A 146 -9.33 11.15 18.06
N GLN A 147 -10.54 11.40 17.55
CA GLN A 147 -11.58 12.22 18.18
C GLN A 147 -12.93 11.50 18.09
N PRO A 148 -13.25 10.61 19.06
CA PRO A 148 -14.52 9.88 19.05
C PRO A 148 -15.74 10.76 19.33
N LEU A 149 -15.56 11.99 19.81
CA LEU A 149 -16.65 12.96 20.08
C LEU A 149 -16.92 13.91 18.90
N VAL A 150 -16.37 13.63 17.70
CA VAL A 150 -16.77 14.34 16.48
C VAL A 150 -18.27 14.14 16.25
N LYS A 151 -19.01 15.22 15.95
CA LYS A 151 -20.47 15.15 15.84
C LYS A 151 -20.90 14.34 14.61
N LYS A 152 -20.24 14.58 13.47
CA LYS A 152 -20.57 13.89 12.21
C LYS A 152 -19.39 13.95 11.25
N ILE A 153 -19.17 12.85 10.53
CA ILE A 153 -18.31 12.82 9.34
C ILE A 153 -19.20 12.57 8.13
N ILE A 154 -19.08 13.42 7.10
CA ILE A 154 -19.85 13.37 5.85
C ILE A 154 -18.92 13.02 4.70
#